data_AF-A0A6P4YG36-F1
#
_entry.id   AF-A0A6P4YG36-F1
#
_cell.length_a   1.000
_cell.length_b   1.000
_cell.length_c   1.000
_cell.angle_alpha   90.00
_cell.angle_beta   90.00
_cell.angle_gamma   90.00
#
_symmetry.space_group_name_H-M   'P 1'
#
loop_
_entity.id
_entity.type
_entity.pdbx_description
1 polymer ?
#
loop_
_entity_poly.entity_id
_entity_poly.type
_entity_poly.pdbx_seq_one_letter_code
_entity_poly.pdbx_strand_id
1 'polypeptide(L)'
;MCILSTVLTKGVAGGSHYTKHGGGSNYLCLPTRNVSWDHFKDAPQTKNFLYGSEFQIHGQDDFFSTVNAEGIATVADYDVPCAVCRAQVRSSTVMIPARTACPNDWHKEYQGYLMSAHETHQGRTEFVCVDKNPDVAIGTYESKDGALFYLVEAACGSLPCGPYIAGREITCVVCTK
;
A
#
# COMPACT_ATOMS: atom_id res chain seq x y z
N MET A 1 0.46 -7.14 -7.95
CA MET A 1 -0.39 -7.89 -8.91
C MET A 1 -1.25 -9.00 -8.24
N CYS A 2 -2.43 -9.35 -8.79
CA CYS A 2 -3.26 -10.48 -8.32
C CYS A 2 -2.68 -11.82 -8.84
N ILE A 3 -2.12 -12.67 -7.97
CA ILE A 3 -1.38 -13.88 -8.42
C ILE A 3 -2.29 -15.08 -8.61
N LEU A 4 -3.10 -15.43 -7.61
CA LEU A 4 -4.01 -16.59 -7.66
C LEU A 4 -5.48 -16.15 -7.79
N SER A 5 -5.67 -14.88 -8.15
CA SER A 5 -6.96 -14.19 -8.26
C SER A 5 -7.05 -13.43 -9.57
N THR A 6 -8.26 -13.10 -10.01
CA THR A 6 -8.47 -12.32 -11.25
C THR A 6 -8.49 -10.83 -10.94
N VAL A 7 -7.80 -10.03 -11.76
CA VAL A 7 -7.85 -8.57 -11.69
C VAL A 7 -9.24 -8.09 -12.15
N LEU A 8 -9.95 -7.37 -11.30
CA LEU A 8 -11.18 -6.65 -11.66
C LEU A 8 -10.86 -5.26 -12.22
N THR A 9 -9.96 -4.54 -11.55
CA THR A 9 -9.48 -3.23 -12.02
C THR A 9 -8.03 -3.02 -11.62
N LYS A 10 -7.30 -2.29 -12.47
CA LYS A 10 -5.97 -1.74 -12.14
C LYS A 10 -6.11 -0.25 -11.87
N GLY A 11 -5.27 0.25 -10.99
CA GLY A 11 -5.39 1.60 -10.53
C GLY A 11 -4.12 2.15 -9.91
N VAL A 12 -4.27 3.32 -9.32
CA VAL A 12 -3.30 3.93 -8.42
C VAL A 12 -3.91 4.00 -7.02
N ALA A 13 -3.10 3.78 -6.01
CA ALA A 13 -3.52 3.99 -4.64
C ALA A 13 -3.70 5.49 -4.40
N GLY A 14 -4.70 5.83 -3.60
CA GLY A 14 -4.95 7.19 -3.16
C GLY A 14 -5.48 7.25 -1.73
N GLY A 15 -5.44 8.43 -1.15
CA GLY A 15 -5.85 8.65 0.23
C GLY A 15 -5.88 10.13 0.61
N SER A 16 -5.81 10.40 1.91
CA SER A 16 -5.71 11.75 2.44
C SER A 16 -4.29 12.28 2.38
N HIS A 17 -4.15 13.58 2.10
CA HIS A 17 -2.87 14.27 2.05
C HIS A 17 -2.19 14.29 3.43
N TYR A 18 -0.88 14.06 3.47
CA TYR A 18 -0.12 13.85 4.71
C TYR A 18 -0.19 14.99 5.74
N THR A 19 -0.39 16.23 5.29
CA THR A 19 -0.59 17.42 6.15
C THR A 19 -2.05 17.76 6.43
N LYS A 20 -3.00 16.81 6.34
CA LYS A 20 -4.42 17.08 6.59
C LYS A 20 -4.96 16.24 7.74
N HIS A 21 -5.46 16.90 8.78
CA HIS A 21 -6.02 16.25 9.96
C HIS A 21 -7.35 15.50 9.73
N GLY A 22 -8.03 15.74 8.62
CA GLY A 22 -9.34 15.16 8.30
C GLY A 22 -9.39 14.55 6.90
N GLY A 23 -10.48 13.83 6.61
CA GLY A 23 -10.64 13.06 5.38
C GLY A 23 -10.88 11.59 5.66
N GLY A 24 -10.54 10.74 4.69
CA GLY A 24 -10.57 9.28 4.85
C GLY A 24 -9.39 8.77 5.68
N SER A 25 -9.53 7.59 6.27
CA SER A 25 -8.49 6.96 7.11
C SER A 25 -8.00 5.63 6.53
N ASN A 26 -8.05 5.49 5.21
CA ASN A 26 -7.71 4.27 4.50
C ASN A 26 -7.11 4.62 3.13
N TYR A 27 -6.45 3.65 2.51
CA TYR A 27 -6.05 3.75 1.12
C TYR A 27 -7.17 3.20 0.23
N LEU A 28 -7.36 3.83 -0.92
CA LEU A 28 -8.32 3.41 -1.94
C LEU A 28 -7.56 2.99 -3.18
N CYS A 29 -8.02 1.92 -3.83
CA CYS A 29 -7.52 1.58 -5.16
C CYS A 29 -8.38 2.25 -6.22
N LEU A 30 -7.85 3.30 -6.87
CA LEU A 30 -8.59 4.16 -7.78
C LEU A 30 -8.35 3.75 -9.23
N PRO A 31 -9.41 3.43 -10.01
CA PRO A 31 -9.24 3.07 -11.41
C PRO A 31 -8.69 4.26 -12.20
N THR A 32 -7.72 4.01 -13.08
CA THR A 32 -7.13 5.04 -13.96
C THR A 32 -7.81 5.12 -15.33
N ARG A 33 -8.77 4.23 -15.61
CA ARG A 33 -9.52 4.17 -16.86
C ARG A 33 -11.01 4.03 -16.56
N ASN A 34 -11.84 4.56 -17.47
CA ASN A 34 -13.31 4.50 -17.37
C ASN A 34 -13.85 5.10 -16.05
N VAL A 35 -13.23 6.17 -15.56
CA VAL A 35 -13.74 6.92 -14.39
C VAL A 35 -15.06 7.59 -14.79
N SER A 36 -16.09 7.39 -13.97
CA SER A 36 -17.43 7.95 -14.20
C SER A 36 -17.75 9.04 -13.19
N TRP A 37 -18.47 10.06 -13.64
CA TRP A 37 -19.00 11.14 -12.82
C TRP A 37 -20.51 11.24 -13.09
N ASP A 38 -21.32 11.25 -12.03
CA ASP A 38 -22.77 11.35 -12.14
C ASP A 38 -23.23 12.82 -12.06
N HIS A 39 -23.24 13.39 -10.86
CA HIS A 39 -23.50 14.82 -10.63
C HIS A 39 -22.26 15.51 -10.06
N PHE A 40 -21.75 16.53 -10.74
CA PHE A 40 -20.56 17.26 -10.31
C PHE A 40 -20.67 18.76 -10.55
N LYS A 41 -19.85 19.51 -9.81
CA LYS A 41 -19.57 20.93 -10.04
C LYS A 41 -18.07 21.08 -10.18
N ASP A 42 -17.65 21.85 -11.17
CA ASP A 42 -16.25 22.23 -11.29
C ASP A 42 -15.89 23.18 -10.14
N ALA A 43 -14.66 23.04 -9.64
CA ALA A 43 -14.06 23.70 -8.48
C ALA A 43 -14.37 23.10 -7.09
N PRO A 44 -13.43 23.25 -6.13
CA PRO A 44 -13.61 22.74 -4.76
C PRO A 44 -14.78 23.41 -4.01
N GLN A 45 -15.74 22.61 -3.54
CA GLN A 45 -16.92 23.11 -2.80
C GLN A 45 -16.84 22.83 -1.29
N THR A 46 -16.46 21.61 -0.92
CA THR A 46 -16.51 21.12 0.48
C THR A 46 -15.15 20.96 1.13
N LYS A 47 -14.07 21.13 0.36
CA LYS A 47 -12.66 21.02 0.81
C LYS A 47 -12.27 19.66 1.40
N ASN A 48 -12.97 18.60 1.02
CA ASN A 48 -12.51 17.22 1.22
C ASN A 48 -11.97 16.69 -0.10
N PHE A 49 -10.78 16.13 -0.08
CA PHE A 49 -10.02 15.81 -1.29
C PHE A 49 -9.45 14.40 -1.21
N LEU A 50 -9.35 13.77 -2.37
CA LEU A 50 -8.69 12.49 -2.56
C LEU A 50 -7.41 12.73 -3.36
N TYR A 51 -6.29 12.28 -2.83
CA TYR A 51 -4.96 12.48 -3.40
C TYR A 51 -4.41 11.17 -3.93
N GLY A 52 -3.50 11.24 -4.91
CA GLY A 52 -2.64 10.11 -5.27
C GLY A 52 -1.71 9.73 -4.12
N SER A 53 -0.88 8.70 -4.34
CA SER A 53 0.03 8.25 -3.29
C SER A 53 1.38 7.78 -3.78
N GLU A 54 2.39 7.94 -2.92
CA GLU A 54 3.79 7.71 -3.25
C GLU A 54 4.48 6.83 -2.21
N PHE A 55 5.46 6.06 -2.66
CA PHE A 55 6.39 5.36 -1.77
C PHE A 55 7.39 6.35 -1.17
N GLN A 56 7.50 6.34 0.16
CA GLN A 56 8.45 7.15 0.92
C GLN A 56 9.42 6.24 1.66
N ILE A 57 10.39 5.72 0.91
CA ILE A 57 11.37 4.72 1.37
C ILE A 57 12.81 5.17 1.13
N HIS A 58 13.05 6.48 1.07
CA HIS A 58 14.37 7.07 0.85
C HIS A 58 15.40 6.51 1.84
N GLY A 59 16.47 5.89 1.33
CA GLY A 59 17.51 5.24 2.15
C GLY A 59 17.18 3.81 2.59
N GLN A 60 16.06 3.24 2.11
CA GLN A 60 15.60 1.86 2.36
C GLN A 60 15.28 1.16 1.02
N ASP A 61 16.11 1.43 -0.01
CA ASP A 61 15.85 1.01 -1.39
C ASP A 61 15.93 -0.51 -1.61
N ASP A 62 16.55 -1.26 -0.68
CA ASP A 62 16.75 -2.71 -0.76
C ASP A 62 15.56 -3.55 -0.29
N PHE A 63 14.53 -2.92 0.30
CA PHE A 63 13.33 -3.62 0.77
C PHE A 63 12.41 -4.08 -0.36
N PHE A 64 12.36 -3.31 -1.45
CA PHE A 64 11.49 -3.61 -2.59
C PHE A 64 12.32 -3.97 -3.81
N SER A 65 12.00 -5.13 -4.38
CA SER A 65 12.61 -5.62 -5.59
C SER A 65 12.06 -4.88 -6.81
N THR A 66 12.95 -4.38 -7.66
CA THR A 66 12.59 -3.73 -8.93
C THR A 66 12.55 -4.71 -10.11
N VAL A 67 12.46 -6.02 -9.86
CA VAL A 67 12.34 -7.05 -10.92
C VAL A 67 11.15 -6.85 -11.85
N ASN A 68 10.09 -6.20 -11.37
CA ASN A 68 8.89 -5.86 -12.14
C ASN A 68 8.93 -4.44 -12.72
N ALA A 69 10.07 -3.76 -12.60
CA ALA A 69 10.25 -2.34 -12.87
C ALA A 69 11.57 -2.11 -13.63
N GLU A 70 11.62 -2.55 -14.89
CA GLU A 70 12.82 -2.46 -15.73
C GLU A 70 13.33 -1.02 -15.83
N GLY A 71 14.63 -0.84 -15.58
CA GLY A 71 15.29 0.48 -15.62
C GLY A 71 15.08 1.35 -14.37
N ILE A 72 14.43 0.82 -13.32
CA ILE A 72 14.18 1.53 -12.06
C ILE A 72 15.09 0.96 -10.96
N ALA A 73 15.87 1.85 -10.33
CA ALA A 73 16.82 1.48 -9.26
C ALA A 73 16.18 1.48 -7.87
N THR A 74 15.17 2.33 -7.64
CA THR A 74 14.40 2.44 -6.41
C THR A 74 12.97 2.84 -6.73
N VAL A 75 12.01 2.45 -5.89
CA VAL A 75 10.61 2.86 -6.01
C VAL A 75 10.29 4.12 -5.21
N ALA A 76 11.26 4.73 -4.52
CA ALA A 76 11.06 5.99 -3.80
C ALA A 76 10.49 7.09 -4.72
N ASP A 77 9.50 7.83 -4.22
CA ASP A 77 8.73 8.87 -4.91
C ASP A 77 7.91 8.40 -6.13
N TYR A 78 7.87 7.11 -6.45
CA TYR A 78 6.95 6.61 -7.47
C TYR A 78 5.54 6.50 -6.92
N ASP A 79 4.55 6.84 -7.77
CA ASP A 79 3.15 6.56 -7.49
C ASP A 79 2.94 5.07 -7.17
N VAL A 80 2.17 4.78 -6.13
CA VAL A 80 1.87 3.41 -5.67
C VAL A 80 0.76 2.80 -6.55
N PRO A 81 1.03 1.80 -7.39
CA PRO A 81 -0.03 1.14 -8.15
C PRO A 81 -0.82 0.18 -7.27
N CYS A 82 -2.05 -0.11 -7.69
CA CYS A 82 -2.92 -1.03 -6.99
C CYS A 82 -3.77 -1.85 -7.96
N ALA A 83 -4.37 -2.92 -7.46
CA ALA A 83 -5.38 -3.67 -8.17
C ALA A 83 -6.47 -4.15 -7.22
N VAL A 84 -7.72 -4.15 -7.70
CA VAL A 84 -8.82 -4.84 -7.03
C VAL A 84 -8.89 -6.24 -7.61
N CYS A 85 -8.80 -7.25 -6.75
CA CYS A 85 -8.76 -8.65 -7.13
C CYS A 85 -10.06 -9.37 -6.72
N ARG A 86 -10.48 -10.34 -7.52
CA ARG A 86 -11.50 -11.32 -7.15
C ARG A 86 -10.88 -12.71 -7.04
N ALA A 87 -10.91 -13.26 -5.84
CA ALA A 87 -10.62 -14.67 -5.62
C ALA A 87 -11.77 -15.50 -6.21
N GLN A 88 -11.46 -16.40 -7.15
CA GLN A 88 -12.50 -17.13 -7.90
C GLN A 88 -13.05 -18.33 -7.13
N VAL A 89 -12.16 -19.14 -6.55
CA VAL A 89 -12.49 -20.41 -5.86
C VAL A 89 -12.42 -20.26 -4.34
N ARG A 90 -11.78 -19.20 -3.87
CA ARG A 90 -11.48 -18.94 -2.46
C ARG A 90 -12.40 -17.84 -1.97
N SER A 91 -13.10 -18.07 -0.86
CA SER A 91 -14.12 -17.17 -0.33
C SER A 91 -13.61 -16.25 0.77
N SER A 92 -12.45 -16.56 1.36
CA SER A 92 -11.88 -15.83 2.48
C SER A 92 -10.53 -15.23 2.14
N THR A 93 -10.26 -14.03 2.66
CA THR A 93 -8.97 -13.34 2.55
C THR A 93 -8.53 -12.85 3.92
N VAL A 94 -7.23 -12.92 4.20
CA VAL A 94 -6.64 -12.43 5.44
C VAL A 94 -5.23 -11.89 5.19
N MET A 95 -4.94 -10.72 5.78
CA MET A 95 -3.59 -10.19 5.92
C MET A 95 -3.05 -10.57 7.29
N ILE A 96 -1.88 -11.18 7.35
CA ILE A 96 -1.24 -11.59 8.60
C ILE A 96 0.08 -10.82 8.73
N PRO A 97 0.21 -9.91 9.72
CA PRO A 97 1.44 -9.17 9.95
C PRO A 97 2.50 -10.05 10.64
N ALA A 98 3.76 -9.64 10.55
CA ALA A 98 4.93 -10.34 11.06
C ALA A 98 5.04 -11.82 10.61
N ARG A 99 4.60 -12.09 9.38
CA ARG A 99 4.63 -13.41 8.73
C ARG A 99 4.92 -13.26 7.26
N THR A 100 5.65 -14.24 6.72
CA THR A 100 5.97 -14.39 5.29
C THR A 100 5.31 -15.63 4.68
N ALA A 101 4.64 -16.45 5.49
CA ALA A 101 3.96 -17.66 5.04
C ALA A 101 2.55 -17.74 5.60
N CYS A 102 1.65 -18.28 4.80
CA CYS A 102 0.28 -18.53 5.20
C CYS A 102 0.20 -19.74 6.14
N PRO A 103 -0.84 -19.82 7.00
CA PRO A 103 -1.13 -21.02 7.78
C PRO A 103 -1.38 -22.23 6.88
N ASN A 104 -1.38 -23.43 7.47
CA ASN A 104 -1.76 -24.64 6.75
C ASN A 104 -3.17 -24.48 6.14
N ASP A 105 -3.35 -25.05 4.95
CA ASP A 105 -4.59 -24.99 4.15
C ASP A 105 -5.01 -23.59 3.67
N TRP A 106 -4.11 -22.60 3.76
CA TRP A 106 -4.27 -21.29 3.14
C TRP A 106 -3.28 -21.14 1.99
N HIS A 107 -3.70 -20.42 0.96
CA HIS A 107 -2.86 -20.13 -0.19
C HIS A 107 -2.30 -18.71 -0.11
N LYS A 108 -1.01 -18.58 -0.42
CA LYS A 108 -0.34 -17.28 -0.46
C LYS A 108 -0.68 -16.55 -1.75
N GLU A 109 -1.28 -15.37 -1.64
CA GLU A 109 -1.41 -14.44 -2.77
C GLU A 109 -0.09 -13.71 -2.97
N TYR A 110 0.43 -13.06 -1.93
CA TYR A 110 1.74 -12.41 -1.94
C TYR A 110 2.26 -12.20 -0.51
N GLN A 111 3.52 -11.78 -0.41
CA GLN A 111 4.17 -11.40 0.84
C GLN A 111 4.96 -10.10 0.62
N GLY A 112 5.18 -9.33 1.67
CA GLY A 112 6.08 -8.20 1.64
C GLY A 112 6.14 -7.49 2.98
N TYR A 113 5.95 -6.18 2.98
CA TYR A 113 6.13 -5.34 4.16
C TYR A 113 4.88 -4.53 4.48
N LEU A 114 4.66 -4.35 5.78
CA LEU A 114 3.60 -3.51 6.29
C LEU A 114 3.99 -2.04 6.08
N MET A 115 3.08 -1.27 5.51
CA MET A 115 3.27 0.16 5.27
C MET A 115 2.08 0.97 5.80
N SER A 116 2.35 2.21 6.17
CA SER A 116 1.35 3.19 6.60
C SER A 116 1.89 4.63 6.43
N ALA A 117 1.15 5.63 6.91
CA ALA A 117 1.64 7.00 6.99
C ALA A 117 2.74 7.14 8.07
N HIS A 118 3.64 8.10 7.90
CA HIS A 118 4.64 8.45 8.90
C HIS A 118 4.00 8.92 10.22
N GLU A 119 4.63 8.62 11.35
CA GLU A 119 4.06 8.89 12.68
C GLU A 119 3.82 10.38 12.99
N THR A 120 4.58 11.28 12.35
CA THR A 120 4.44 12.73 12.54
C THR A 120 3.41 13.38 11.60
N HIS A 121 2.82 12.60 10.68
CA HIS A 121 1.84 13.13 9.74
C HIS A 121 0.51 13.45 10.40
N GLN A 122 -0.21 14.39 9.79
CA GLN A 122 -1.51 14.80 10.27
C GLN A 122 -2.55 13.82 9.75
N GLY A 123 -3.29 13.19 10.66
CA GLY A 123 -4.28 12.16 10.33
C GLY A 123 -3.72 10.74 10.52
N ARG A 124 -4.60 9.75 10.39
CA ARG A 124 -4.24 8.34 10.49
C ARG A 124 -4.75 7.62 9.26
N THR A 125 -3.97 6.65 8.80
CA THR A 125 -4.39 5.71 7.76
C THR A 125 -4.29 4.29 8.30
N GLU A 126 -4.68 3.33 7.51
CA GLU A 126 -4.61 1.91 7.86
C GLU A 126 -3.19 1.36 7.70
N PHE A 127 -2.96 0.16 8.24
CA PHE A 127 -1.77 -0.63 7.96
C PHE A 127 -2.05 -1.56 6.78
N VAL A 128 -1.33 -1.41 5.67
CA VAL A 128 -1.49 -2.24 4.47
C VAL A 128 -0.27 -3.10 4.22
N CYS A 129 -0.49 -4.28 3.64
CA CYS A 129 0.60 -5.13 3.18
C CYS A 129 0.95 -4.76 1.73
N VAL A 130 2.19 -4.35 1.49
CA VAL A 130 2.70 -4.08 0.14
C VAL A 130 3.58 -5.25 -0.30
N ASP A 131 3.36 -5.74 -1.52
CA ASP A 131 4.16 -6.82 -2.10
C ASP A 131 5.64 -6.41 -2.16
N LYS A 132 6.55 -7.31 -1.76
CA LYS A 132 8.00 -7.07 -1.84
C LYS A 132 8.51 -6.89 -3.27
N ASN A 133 7.74 -7.33 -4.27
CA ASN A 133 8.01 -7.09 -5.69
C ASN A 133 6.89 -6.21 -6.27
N PRO A 134 6.77 -4.94 -5.84
CA PRO A 134 5.66 -4.10 -6.24
C PRO A 134 5.70 -3.88 -7.75
N ASP A 135 4.51 -3.75 -8.34
CA ASP A 135 4.41 -3.14 -9.66
C ASP A 135 4.82 -1.65 -9.51
N VAL A 136 5.33 -1.02 -10.56
CA VAL A 136 5.72 0.41 -10.51
C VAL A 136 5.06 1.16 -11.65
N ALA A 137 4.50 2.33 -11.34
CA ALA A 137 3.94 3.24 -12.34
C ALA A 137 5.09 3.99 -13.06
N ILE A 138 5.53 3.47 -14.20
CA ILE A 138 6.65 4.09 -14.94
C ILE A 138 6.32 5.55 -15.30
N GLY A 139 7.24 6.46 -14.99
CA GLY A 139 7.12 7.89 -15.31
C GLY A 139 6.47 8.75 -14.23
N THR A 140 6.26 8.25 -13.01
CA THR A 140 5.58 8.98 -11.92
C THR A 140 6.50 9.36 -10.74
N TYR A 141 7.81 9.42 -10.96
CA TYR A 141 8.85 9.61 -9.93
C TYR A 141 8.96 11.03 -9.34
N GLU A 142 7.87 11.80 -9.38
CA GLU A 142 7.82 13.16 -8.85
C GLU A 142 7.24 13.12 -7.43
N SER A 143 7.94 13.68 -6.44
CA SER A 143 7.37 13.92 -5.10
C SER A 143 6.30 15.00 -5.17
N LYS A 144 5.03 14.58 -5.06
CA LYS A 144 3.83 15.43 -5.00
C LYS A 144 3.20 15.42 -3.62
N ASP A 145 3.69 14.57 -2.73
CA ASP A 145 3.34 14.48 -1.32
C ASP A 145 1.82 14.37 -1.07
N GLY A 146 1.18 13.42 -1.75
CA GLY A 146 -0.22 13.08 -1.52
C GLY A 146 -0.43 12.27 -0.23
N ALA A 147 -1.04 11.10 -0.38
CA ALA A 147 -0.98 10.06 0.64
C ALA A 147 0.37 9.33 0.55
N LEU A 148 0.99 8.99 1.67
CA LEU A 148 2.36 8.49 1.66
C LEU A 148 2.47 7.12 2.30
N PHE A 149 3.37 6.29 1.79
CA PHE A 149 3.63 4.93 2.25
C PHE A 149 5.04 4.83 2.83
N TYR A 150 5.12 4.63 4.14
CA TYR A 150 6.35 4.40 4.91
C TYR A 150 6.38 2.97 5.43
N LEU A 151 7.56 2.37 5.51
CA LEU A 151 7.76 1.08 6.15
C LEU A 151 7.41 1.18 7.64
N VAL A 152 6.72 0.16 8.16
CA VAL A 152 6.37 0.07 9.57
C VAL A 152 7.44 -0.69 10.32
N GLU A 153 7.97 -0.10 11.38
CA GLU A 153 9.00 -0.71 12.22
C GLU A 153 8.41 -1.20 13.56
N ALA A 154 9.01 -2.26 14.11
CA ALA A 154 8.66 -2.76 15.42
C ALA A 154 9.09 -1.78 16.52
N ALA A 155 8.14 -1.29 17.31
CA ALA A 155 8.41 -0.56 18.54
C ALA A 155 8.22 -1.48 19.76
N CYS A 156 9.32 -1.84 20.40
CA CYS A 156 9.33 -2.67 21.61
C CYS A 156 8.69 -1.96 22.82
N GLY A 157 8.02 -2.72 23.69
CA GLY A 157 7.37 -2.21 24.89
C GLY A 157 6.24 -3.13 25.30
N SER A 158 4.99 -2.70 25.10
CA SER A 158 3.83 -3.61 25.13
C SER A 158 3.87 -4.64 24.01
N LEU A 159 4.58 -4.35 22.91
CA LEU A 159 4.99 -5.35 21.93
C LEU A 159 6.18 -6.14 22.52
N PRO A 160 6.09 -7.47 22.65
CA PRO A 160 7.11 -8.26 23.33
C PRO A 160 8.41 -8.30 22.53
N CYS A 161 9.50 -7.86 23.15
CA CYS A 161 10.85 -8.03 22.61
C CYS A 161 11.29 -9.50 22.73
N GLY A 162 11.88 -10.03 21.66
CA GLY A 162 12.23 -11.45 21.54
C GLY A 162 11.73 -11.98 20.20
N PRO A 163 10.42 -12.23 20.04
CA PRO A 163 9.84 -12.49 18.73
C PRO A 163 9.85 -11.25 17.83
N TYR A 164 9.70 -10.05 18.41
CA TYR A 164 9.93 -8.78 17.72
C TYR A 164 11.28 -8.20 18.14
N ILE A 165 11.92 -7.49 17.21
CA ILE A 165 13.20 -6.80 17.43
C ILE A 165 12.96 -5.34 17.07
N ALA A 166 13.20 -4.45 18.03
CA ALA A 166 12.98 -3.02 17.86
C ALA A 166 13.68 -2.46 16.62
N GLY A 167 13.00 -1.60 15.87
CA GLY A 167 13.51 -0.97 14.66
C GLY A 167 13.58 -1.88 13.44
N ARG A 168 13.06 -3.11 13.48
CA ARG A 168 12.93 -3.96 12.29
C ARG A 168 11.59 -3.76 11.60
N GLU A 169 11.62 -3.71 10.28
CA GLU A 169 10.48 -3.58 9.41
C GLU A 169 9.57 -4.82 9.51
N ILE A 170 8.27 -4.56 9.63
CA ILE A 170 7.27 -5.60 9.85
C ILE A 170 6.91 -6.24 8.51
N THR A 171 7.29 -7.50 8.32
CA THR A 171 6.80 -8.29 7.18
C THR A 171 5.30 -8.53 7.25
N CYS A 172 4.69 -8.90 6.13
CA CYS A 172 3.30 -9.30 6.05
C CYS A 172 3.07 -10.31 4.93
N VAL A 173 1.97 -11.05 5.02
CA VAL A 173 1.53 -11.99 3.99
C VAL A 173 0.02 -11.85 3.80
N VAL A 174 -0.43 -11.88 2.55
CA VAL A 174 -1.84 -11.94 2.20
C VAL A 174 -2.17 -13.34 1.71
N CYS A 175 -3.21 -13.91 2.33
CA CYS A 175 -3.59 -15.30 2.16
C CYS A 175 -5.07 -15.41 1.77
N THR A 176 -5.39 -16.40 0.94
CA THR A 176 -6.77 -16.72 0.55
C THR A 176 -7.11 -18.18 0.82
N LYS A 177 -8.39 -18.47 1.08
CA LYS A 177 -8.92 -19.82 1.29
C LYS A 177 -10.29 -20.00 0.67
#